data_AF-A0A6F8T602-F1
#
_entry.id   AF-A0A6F8T602-F1
#
_cell.length_a   1.000
_cell.length_b   1.000
_cell.length_c   1.000
_cell.angle_alpha   90.00
_cell.angle_beta   90.00
_cell.angle_gamma   90.00
#
_symmetry.space_group_name_H-M   'P 1'
#
loop_
_entity.id
_entity.type
_entity.pdbx_description
1 polymer ?
#
loop_
_entity_poly.entity_id
_entity_poly.type
_entity_poly.pdbx_seq_one_letter_code
_entity_poly.pdbx_strand_id
1 'polypeptide(L)'
;MNFSLDEKRVMIDPLAELTIREQCLLLDLPVSSYYYSAKPISVEDEALMALLDEHYLQYPCEGKIKRARWLSKEVGYPVGKRRVKKLMEMMGLSTVYPKPNTSVPNKEHEVFPYLLKEVD
;
A
#
# COMPACT_ATOMS: atom_id res chain seq x y z
N MET A 1 -18.34 17.56 -19.07
CA MET A 1 -18.80 17.07 -17.76
C MET A 1 -17.74 16.11 -17.24
N ASN A 2 -17.23 16.31 -16.02
CA ASN A 2 -16.25 15.41 -15.42
C ASN A 2 -16.99 14.34 -14.61
N PHE A 3 -17.24 13.19 -15.23
CA PHE A 3 -17.81 12.02 -14.54
C PHE A 3 -16.74 11.29 -13.73
N SER A 4 -17.12 10.76 -12.57
CA SER A 4 -16.26 9.90 -11.75
C SER A 4 -15.99 8.54 -12.42
N LEU A 5 -14.96 7.81 -11.95
CA LEU A 5 -14.64 6.49 -12.51
C LEU A 5 -15.79 5.49 -12.33
N ASP A 6 -16.51 5.54 -11.21
CA ASP A 6 -17.62 4.63 -10.94
C ASP A 6 -18.85 4.98 -11.79
N GLU A 7 -19.11 6.28 -12.00
CA GLU A 7 -20.16 6.72 -12.94
C GLU A 7 -19.86 6.24 -14.37
N LYS A 8 -18.62 6.40 -14.84
CA LYS A 8 -18.19 5.93 -16.16
C LYS A 8 -18.30 4.40 -16.31
N ARG A 9 -18.04 3.62 -15.26
CA ARG A 9 -18.22 2.16 -15.27
C ARG A 9 -19.68 1.76 -15.47
N VAL A 10 -20.61 2.46 -14.83
CA VAL A 10 -22.06 2.21 -14.92
C VAL A 10 -22.62 2.54 -16.31
N MET A 11 -21.98 3.47 -17.05
CA MET A 11 -22.39 3.85 -18.40
C MET A 11 -22.02 2.82 -19.48
N ILE A 12 -21.23 1.80 -19.17
CA ILE A 12 -20.85 0.76 -20.13
C ILE A 12 -21.97 -0.27 -20.23
N ASP A 13 -22.42 -0.52 -21.46
CA ASP A 13 -23.44 -1.51 -21.79
C ASP A 13 -22.82 -2.70 -22.55
N PRO A 14 -22.69 -3.89 -21.94
CA PRO A 14 -22.16 -5.07 -22.61
C PRO A 14 -23.00 -5.57 -23.80
N LEU A 15 -24.25 -5.14 -23.93
CA LEU A 15 -25.18 -5.55 -25.00
C LEU A 15 -25.22 -4.57 -26.18
N ALA A 16 -24.52 -3.44 -26.08
CA ALA A 16 -24.45 -2.47 -27.18
C ALA A 16 -23.70 -3.03 -28.39
N GLU A 17 -23.92 -2.41 -29.56
CA GLU A 17 -23.22 -2.78 -30.80
C GLU A 17 -21.70 -2.50 -30.74
N LEU A 18 -21.30 -1.55 -29.89
CA LEU A 18 -19.90 -1.19 -29.66
C LEU A 18 -19.25 -2.15 -28.67
N THR A 19 -17.98 -2.50 -28.90
CA THR A 19 -17.22 -3.30 -27.95
C THR A 19 -16.98 -2.54 -26.65
N ILE A 20 -16.80 -3.26 -25.53
CA ILE A 20 -16.47 -2.68 -24.22
C ILE A 20 -15.26 -1.73 -24.32
N ARG A 21 -14.27 -2.08 -25.14
CA ARG A 21 -13.06 -1.26 -25.35
C ARG A 21 -13.36 0.07 -26.04
N GLU A 22 -14.25 0.07 -27.04
CA GLU A 22 -14.67 1.29 -27.73
C GLU A 22 -15.52 2.17 -26.82
N GLN A 23 -16.43 1.58 -26.04
CA GLN A 23 -17.21 2.31 -25.04
C GLN A 23 -16.31 2.94 -23.96
N CYS A 24 -15.32 2.19 -23.45
CA CYS A 24 -14.31 2.72 -22.53
C CYS A 24 -13.53 3.89 -23.16
N LEU A 25 -13.16 3.78 -24.44
CA LEU A 25 -12.44 4.83 -25.15
C LEU A 25 -13.29 6.11 -25.29
N LEU A 26 -14.56 5.98 -25.65
CA LEU A 26 -15.49 7.11 -25.76
C LEU A 26 -15.75 7.82 -24.42
N LEU A 27 -15.76 7.06 -23.33
CA LEU A 27 -15.95 7.57 -21.97
C LEU A 27 -14.66 8.08 -21.32
N ASP A 28 -13.52 7.95 -21.99
CA ASP A 28 -12.20 8.21 -21.41
C ASP A 28 -12.02 7.44 -20.09
N LEU A 29 -12.32 6.14 -20.13
CA LEU A 29 -12.18 5.19 -19.02
C LEU A 29 -11.06 4.19 -19.37
N PRO A 30 -10.05 4.00 -18.51
CA PRO A 30 -9.09 2.93 -18.69
C PRO A 30 -9.79 1.56 -18.67
N VAL A 31 -9.56 0.74 -19.69
CA VAL A 31 -10.20 -0.59 -19.82
C VAL A 31 -9.94 -1.48 -18.59
N SER A 32 -8.76 -1.39 -18.01
CA SER A 32 -8.41 -2.10 -16.76
C SER A 32 -9.31 -1.71 -15.59
N SER A 33 -9.77 -0.45 -15.56
CA SER A 33 -10.69 0.04 -14.53
C SER A 33 -12.04 -0.65 -14.63
N TYR A 34 -12.56 -0.90 -15.83
CA TYR A 34 -13.84 -1.58 -16.01
C TYR A 34 -13.83 -3.01 -15.45
N TYR A 35 -12.77 -3.77 -15.72
CA TYR A 35 -12.65 -5.15 -15.23
C TYR A 35 -12.21 -5.26 -13.76
N TYR A 36 -11.71 -4.17 -13.17
CA TYR A 36 -11.25 -4.19 -11.79
C TYR A 36 -12.44 -4.25 -10.84
N SER A 37 -12.48 -5.31 -10.02
CA SER A 37 -13.36 -5.41 -8.86
C SER A 37 -12.53 -5.25 -7.59
N ALA A 38 -12.96 -4.34 -6.70
CA ALA A 38 -12.34 -4.19 -5.40
C ALA A 38 -12.54 -5.49 -4.60
N LYS A 39 -11.45 -6.11 -4.16
CA LYS A 39 -11.52 -7.31 -3.33
C LYS A 39 -11.77 -6.89 -1.87
N PRO A 40 -12.83 -7.41 -1.21
CA PRO A 40 -13.03 -7.14 0.20
C PRO A 40 -11.91 -7.76 1.04
N ILE A 41 -11.75 -7.25 2.27
CA ILE A 41 -10.86 -7.85 3.26
C ILE A 41 -11.40 -9.25 3.60
N SER A 42 -10.53 -10.25 3.65
CA SER A 42 -10.95 -11.60 4.05
C SER A 42 -11.10 -11.69 5.57
N VAL A 43 -11.97 -12.59 6.04
CA VAL A 43 -12.12 -12.88 7.49
C VAL A 43 -10.78 -13.22 8.15
N GLU A 44 -9.92 -13.91 7.41
CA GLU A 44 -8.55 -14.23 7.82
C GLU A 44 -7.69 -12.96 8.02
N ASP A 45 -7.77 -12.01 7.08
CA ASP A 45 -7.05 -10.75 7.17
C ASP A 45 -7.62 -9.89 8.32
N GLU A 46 -8.93 -9.89 8.56
CA GLU A 46 -9.57 -9.22 9.71
C GLU A 46 -9.06 -9.77 11.04
N ALA A 47 -8.99 -11.09 11.20
CA ALA A 47 -8.45 -11.72 12.41
C ALA A 47 -6.98 -11.36 12.62
N LEU A 48 -6.17 -11.34 11.57
CA LEU A 48 -4.78 -10.89 11.63
C LEU A 48 -4.65 -9.41 11.96
N MET A 49 -5.54 -8.56 11.44
CA MET A 49 -5.57 -7.13 11.77
C MET A 49 -5.86 -6.92 13.25
N ALA A 50 -6.81 -7.67 13.83
CA ALA A 50 -7.11 -7.59 15.26
C ALA A 50 -5.89 -7.96 16.14
N LEU A 51 -5.18 -9.05 15.81
CA LEU A 51 -3.95 -9.45 16.50
C LEU A 51 -2.83 -8.41 16.34
N LEU A 52 -2.71 -7.82 15.16
CA LEU A 52 -1.72 -6.78 14.90
C LEU A 52 -2.01 -5.50 15.69
N ASP A 53 -3.28 -5.14 15.85
CA ASP A 53 -3.73 -4.01 16.65
C ASP A 53 -3.41 -4.20 18.13
N GLU A 54 -3.74 -5.36 18.70
CA GLU A 54 -3.41 -5.71 20.09
C GLU A 54 -1.90 -5.63 20.34
N HIS A 55 -1.09 -6.25 19.47
CA HIS A 55 0.37 -6.15 19.57
C HIS A 55 0.87 -4.71 19.34
N TYR A 56 0.14 -3.89 18.59
CA TYR A 56 0.51 -2.49 18.36
C TYR A 56 0.39 -1.65 19.61
N LEU A 57 -0.69 -1.82 20.36
CA LEU A 57 -0.92 -1.15 21.62
C LEU A 57 0.14 -1.51 22.67
N GLN A 58 0.61 -2.76 22.69
CA GLN A 58 1.66 -3.20 23.62
C GLN A 58 3.07 -2.76 23.19
N TYR A 59 3.37 -2.84 21.89
CA TYR A 59 4.72 -2.65 21.36
C TYR A 59 4.77 -1.72 20.13
N PRO A 60 4.46 -0.42 20.28
CA PRO A 60 4.30 0.50 19.14
C PRO A 60 5.60 0.75 18.35
N CYS A 61 6.76 0.55 18.98
CA CYS A 61 8.08 0.69 18.34
C CYS A 61 8.45 -0.50 17.45
N GLU A 62 7.73 -1.61 17.55
CA GLU A 62 8.05 -2.82 16.80
C GLU A 62 7.48 -2.80 15.39
N GLY A 63 8.35 -3.07 14.42
CA GLY A 63 7.98 -3.11 13.02
C GLY A 63 7.53 -4.44 12.48
N LYS A 64 7.11 -4.40 11.21
CA LYS A 64 6.60 -5.54 10.44
C LYS A 64 7.44 -6.82 10.53
N ILE A 65 8.75 -6.71 10.71
CA ILE A 65 9.64 -7.88 10.87
C ILE A 65 9.40 -8.57 12.21
N LYS A 66 9.38 -7.80 13.30
CA LYS A 66 9.15 -8.33 14.65
C LYS A 66 7.71 -8.82 14.80
N ARG A 67 6.74 -8.04 14.33
CA ARG A 67 5.31 -8.44 14.31
C ARG A 67 5.06 -9.73 13.52
N ALA A 68 5.68 -9.89 12.35
CA ALA A 68 5.58 -11.14 11.59
C ALA A 68 6.18 -12.34 12.33
N ARG A 69 7.30 -12.11 13.05
CA ARG A 69 7.91 -13.15 13.89
C ARG A 69 7.03 -13.50 15.08
N TRP A 70 6.46 -12.50 15.76
CA TRP A 70 5.52 -12.70 16.87
C TRP A 70 4.30 -13.50 16.42
N LEU A 71 3.63 -13.08 15.34
CA LEU A 71 2.52 -13.83 14.74
C LEU A 71 2.91 -15.28 14.44
N SER A 72 4.08 -15.50 13.82
CA SER A 72 4.49 -16.85 13.41
C SER A 72 4.96 -17.74 14.55
N LYS A 73 5.62 -17.19 15.57
CA LYS A 73 6.29 -17.98 16.63
C LYS A 73 5.52 -18.05 17.93
N GLU A 74 4.83 -16.97 18.30
CA GLU A 74 4.14 -16.88 19.58
C GLU A 74 2.65 -17.14 19.42
N VAL A 75 2.03 -16.57 18.38
CA VAL A 75 0.61 -16.84 18.07
C VAL A 75 0.44 -18.14 17.27
N GLY A 76 1.48 -18.59 16.57
CA GLY A 76 1.45 -19.79 15.73
C GLY A 76 0.83 -19.59 14.34
N TYR A 77 0.67 -18.34 13.90
CA TYR A 77 0.14 -17.99 12.59
C TYR A 77 1.27 -17.71 11.59
N PRO A 78 1.56 -18.60 10.62
CA PRO A 78 2.66 -18.42 9.68
C PRO A 78 2.40 -17.25 8.72
N VAL A 79 2.97 -16.07 9.02
CA VAL A 79 2.85 -14.85 8.19
C VAL A 79 4.22 -14.25 7.88
N GLY A 80 4.42 -13.88 6.61
CA GLY A 80 5.60 -13.13 6.17
C GLY A 80 5.50 -11.61 6.36
N LYS A 81 6.66 -10.95 6.47
CA LYS A 81 6.79 -9.49 6.63
C LYS A 81 6.05 -8.64 5.59
N ARG A 82 5.87 -9.13 4.37
CA ARG A 82 5.16 -8.41 3.27
C ARG A 82 3.65 -8.36 3.53
N ARG A 83 3.07 -9.45 4.03
CA ARG A 83 1.64 -9.50 4.37
C ARG A 83 1.34 -8.62 5.58
N VAL A 84 2.15 -8.72 6.64
CA VAL A 84 2.04 -7.81 7.79
C VAL A 84 2.15 -6.35 7.37
N LYS A 85 3.11 -6.01 6.49
CA LYS A 85 3.25 -4.65 5.95
C LYS A 85 1.94 -4.16 5.30
N LYS A 86 1.37 -4.97 4.39
CA LYS A 86 0.14 -4.63 3.69
C LYS A 86 -1.04 -4.44 4.65
N LEU A 87 -1.21 -5.33 5.63
CA LEU A 87 -2.27 -5.22 6.64
C LEU A 87 -2.11 -3.94 7.46
N MET A 88 -0.90 -3.65 7.97
CA MET A 88 -0.61 -2.41 8.69
C MET A 88 -0.91 -1.16 7.85
N GLU A 89 -0.54 -1.15 6.56
CA GLU A 89 -0.84 -0.03 5.66
C GLU A 89 -2.35 0.16 5.46
N MET A 90 -3.12 -0.92 5.30
CA MET A 90 -4.59 -0.86 5.21
C MET A 90 -5.23 -0.36 6.51
N MET A 91 -4.65 -0.69 7.67
CA MET A 91 -5.10 -0.20 8.98
C MET A 91 -4.62 1.24 9.28
N GLY A 92 -3.74 1.82 8.46
CA GLY A 92 -3.11 3.12 8.75
C GLY A 92 -2.07 3.08 9.87
N LEU A 93 -1.58 1.89 10.25
CA LEU A 93 -0.60 1.73 11.32
C LEU A 93 0.83 1.94 10.81
N SER A 94 1.59 2.73 11.57
CA SER A 94 3.02 2.92 11.35
C SER A 94 3.81 2.75 12.65
N THR A 95 5.04 2.25 12.53
CA THR A 95 5.93 2.05 13.68
C THR A 95 6.40 3.36 14.28
N VAL A 96 6.28 3.51 15.58
CA VAL A 96 6.72 4.71 16.31
C VAL A 96 8.15 4.49 16.81
N TYR A 97 9.13 5.04 16.08
CA TYR A 97 10.54 4.99 16.49
C TYR A 97 11.30 6.25 16.05
N PRO A 98 12.39 6.63 16.73
CA PRO A 98 13.25 7.73 16.30
C PRO A 98 13.82 7.43 14.92
N LYS A 99 13.50 8.25 13.93
CA LYS A 99 14.11 8.16 12.60
C LYS A 99 15.54 8.73 12.66
N PRO A 100 16.49 8.15 11.91
CA PRO A 100 17.81 8.75 11.78
C PRO A 100 17.70 10.20 11.29
N ASN A 101 18.47 11.12 11.90
CA ASN A 101 18.54 12.49 11.41
C ASN A 101 19.43 12.54 10.16
N THR A 102 18.86 12.27 9.00
CA THR A 102 19.59 12.26 7.72
C THR A 102 19.97 13.65 7.22
N SER A 103 19.47 14.72 7.86
CA SER A 103 19.84 16.11 7.54
C SER A 103 21.19 16.51 8.13
N VAL A 104 21.62 15.84 9.20
CA VAL A 104 22.93 16.07 9.80
C VAL A 104 23.91 15.05 9.22
N PRO A 105 24.89 15.48 8.40
CA PRO A 105 25.89 14.57 7.86
C PRO A 105 26.74 14.02 9.01
N ASN A 106 27.13 12.74 8.89
CA ASN A 106 28.09 12.15 9.81
C ASN A 106 29.44 12.87 9.63
N LYS A 107 29.99 13.41 10.72
CA LYS A 107 31.25 14.17 10.73
C LYS A 107 32.46 13.36 10.25
N GLU A 108 32.38 12.03 10.34
CA GLU A 108 33.42 11.12 9.87
C GLU A 108 33.45 10.96 8.33
N HIS A 109 32.38 11.36 7.64
CA HIS A 109 32.31 11.26 6.19
C HIS A 109 32.69 12.58 5.53
N GLU A 110 33.62 12.51 4.58
CA GLU A 110 34.01 13.63 3.75
C GLU A 110 32.84 14.07 2.84
N VAL A 111 32.64 15.39 2.72
CA VAL A 111 31.62 15.97 1.85
C VAL A 111 32.20 16.11 0.45
N PHE A 112 31.74 15.28 -0.48
CA PHE A 112 32.17 15.37 -1.88
C PHE A 112 31.44 16.51 -2.60
N PRO A 113 32.16 17.39 -3.32
CA PRO A 113 31.53 18.42 -4.13
C PRO A 113 30.74 17.80 -5.29
N TYR A 114 29.58 18.38 -5.62
CA TYR A 114 28.77 17.96 -6.76
C TYR A 114 29.40 18.47 -8.06
N LEU A 115 30.17 17.60 -8.74
CA LEU A 115 30.99 17.97 -9.90
C LEU A 115 30.22 18.30 -11.18
N LEU A 116 28.91 18.00 -11.23
CA LEU A 116 28.05 18.31 -12.38
C LEU A 116 27.38 19.69 -12.27
N LYS A 117 27.73 20.50 -11.26
CA LYS A 117 27.11 21.81 -11.03
C LYS A 117 27.45 22.84 -12.13
N GLU A 118 28.51 22.63 -12.89
CA GLU A 118 29.02 23.56 -13.92
C GLU A 118 28.98 22.97 -15.34
N VAL A 119 28.28 21.85 -15.53
CA VAL A 119 28.11 21.22 -16.84
C VAL A 119 26.68 21.46 -17.27
N ASP A 120 26.49 22.48 -18.12
CA ASP A 120 25.27 22.72 -18.89
C ASP A 120 25.20 21.79 -20.13
#